data_AF-A0AAU1YWS5-F1
#
_entry.id   AF-A0AAU1YWS5-F1
#
_cell.length_a   1.000
_cell.length_b   1.000
_cell.length_c   1.000
_cell.angle_alpha   90.00
_cell.angle_beta   90.00
_cell.angle_gamma   90.00
#
_symmetry.space_group_name_H-M   'P 1'
#
loop_
_entity.id
_entity.type
_entity.pdbx_description
1 polymer ?
#
loop_
_entity_poly.entity_id
_entity_poly.type
_entity_poly.pdbx_seq_one_letter_code
_entity_poly.pdbx_strand_id
1 'polypeptide(L)'
;MTSSAEDRPRLAITAGRGRPLHSVPPQATPGQVTGLRAEAQIAALGVGAWPAYGTAAWLSLEPTDPRCYAATLEAAELWRRMDADPDLSDAEWYAAVFGDARRVASQLAAATNRIRRMREIHEERAKPRPARQLKATPGWPPIAIPGQPGRYLVHGQETTA
;
A
#
# COMPACT_ATOMS: atom_id res chain seq x y z
N MET A 1 -29.56 8.60 -10.98
CA MET A 1 -28.56 7.51 -10.96
C MET A 1 -28.26 7.21 -9.50
N THR A 2 -29.03 6.27 -8.92
CA THR A 2 -29.05 5.93 -7.50
C THR A 2 -28.00 4.85 -7.21
N SER A 3 -27.05 5.17 -6.33
CA SER A 3 -26.03 4.25 -5.82
C SER A 3 -26.70 3.31 -4.81
N SER A 4 -26.74 2.02 -5.14
CA SER A 4 -27.16 0.95 -4.23
C SER A 4 -26.10 0.78 -3.14
N ALA A 5 -26.39 1.28 -1.95
CA ALA A 5 -25.77 0.81 -0.73
C ALA A 5 -26.34 -0.57 -0.43
N GLU A 6 -25.54 -1.62 -0.62
CA GLU A 6 -25.90 -2.98 -0.23
C GLU A 6 -26.14 -3.03 1.28
N ASP A 7 -27.39 -3.30 1.63
CA ASP A 7 -27.88 -3.51 2.98
C ASP A 7 -27.33 -4.85 3.50
N ARG A 8 -26.23 -4.79 4.27
CA ARG A 8 -25.62 -5.98 4.88
C ARG A 8 -26.44 -6.42 6.09
N PRO A 9 -26.69 -7.73 6.28
CA PRO A 9 -27.56 -8.22 7.35
C PRO A 9 -26.98 -7.89 8.72
N ARG A 10 -27.68 -7.02 9.47
CA ARG A 10 -27.46 -6.80 10.89
C ARG A 10 -27.86 -8.04 11.67
N LEU A 11 -26.89 -8.85 12.09
CA LEU A 11 -27.13 -9.95 13.00
C LEU A 11 -27.18 -9.45 14.45
N ALA A 12 -28.37 -9.61 15.03
CA ALA A 12 -28.72 -9.61 16.44
C ALA A 12 -28.42 -8.34 17.27
N ILE A 13 -29.42 -7.45 17.30
CA ILE A 13 -29.69 -6.62 18.48
C ILE A 13 -30.27 -7.56 19.55
N THR A 14 -29.44 -7.97 20.53
CA THR A 14 -29.95 -8.48 21.81
C THR A 14 -29.38 -7.61 22.92
N ALA A 15 -30.13 -6.58 23.27
CA ALA A 15 -29.90 -5.79 24.47
C ALA A 15 -30.19 -6.65 25.71
N GLY A 16 -29.21 -6.77 26.61
CA GLY A 16 -29.39 -7.45 27.89
C GLY A 16 -28.16 -7.27 28.79
N ARG A 17 -28.33 -6.46 29.84
CA ARG A 17 -27.37 -6.14 30.91
C ARG A 17 -26.37 -7.27 31.25
N GLY A 18 -25.08 -6.96 31.15
CA GLY A 18 -24.09 -7.20 32.21
C GLY A 18 -23.99 -8.60 32.83
N ARG A 19 -24.04 -9.68 32.03
CA ARG A 19 -23.53 -10.98 32.48
C ARG A 19 -22.26 -11.30 31.71
N PRO A 20 -21.09 -11.42 32.38
CA PRO A 20 -19.92 -11.99 31.72
C PRO A 20 -20.27 -13.43 31.32
N LEU A 21 -20.14 -13.73 30.02
CA LEU A 21 -20.27 -15.09 29.50
C LEU A 21 -19.11 -15.93 30.03
N HIS A 22 -19.24 -16.47 31.24
CA HIS A 22 -18.22 -17.34 31.87
C HIS A 22 -18.41 -18.83 31.58
N SER A 23 -19.46 -19.21 30.86
CA SER A 23 -19.71 -20.61 30.49
C SER A 23 -19.90 -20.75 28.99
N VAL A 24 -19.00 -21.49 28.35
CA VAL A 24 -19.16 -21.98 26.98
C VAL A 24 -20.15 -23.15 27.01
N PRO A 25 -21.20 -23.16 26.16
CA PRO A 25 -22.11 -24.30 26.07
C PRO A 25 -21.34 -25.59 25.72
N PRO A 26 -21.66 -26.74 26.33
CA PRO A 26 -20.91 -27.99 26.09
C PRO A 26 -20.94 -28.46 24.63
N GLN A 27 -21.94 -28.04 23.86
CA GLN A 27 -22.11 -28.33 22.44
C GLN A 27 -21.48 -27.28 21.50
N ALA A 28 -20.87 -26.22 22.02
CA ALA A 28 -20.28 -25.18 21.19
C ALA A 28 -18.96 -25.67 20.59
N THR A 29 -18.81 -25.52 19.27
CA THR A 29 -17.55 -25.84 18.60
C THR A 29 -16.49 -24.77 18.90
N PRO A 30 -15.19 -25.10 18.82
CA PRO A 30 -14.13 -24.09 18.95
C PRO A 30 -14.29 -22.90 18.00
N GLY A 31 -14.76 -23.14 16.76
CA GLY A 31 -15.07 -22.09 15.78
C GLY A 31 -16.19 -21.16 16.24
N GLN A 32 -17.27 -21.70 16.83
CA GLN A 32 -18.37 -20.89 17.36
C GLN A 32 -17.94 -20.03 18.55
N VAL A 33 -17.14 -20.59 19.45
CA VAL A 33 -16.64 -19.88 20.64
C VAL A 33 -15.73 -18.72 20.23
N THR A 34 -14.85 -18.97 19.26
CA THR A 34 -13.89 -17.96 18.79
C THR A 34 -14.56 -16.88 17.94
N GLY A 35 -15.55 -17.24 17.12
CA GLY A 35 -16.39 -16.28 16.38
C GLY A 35 -17.18 -15.35 17.32
N LEU A 36 -17.83 -15.90 18.35
CA LEU A 36 -18.55 -15.09 19.36
C LEU A 36 -17.61 -14.14 20.11
N ARG A 37 -16.38 -14.57 20.38
CA ARG A 37 -15.37 -13.70 21.01
C ARG A 37 -14.96 -12.56 20.09
N ALA A 38 -14.75 -12.83 18.80
CA ALA A 38 -14.44 -11.79 17.82
C ALA A 38 -15.58 -10.77 17.67
N GLU A 39 -16.83 -11.23 17.62
CA GLU A 39 -18.02 -10.36 17.58
C GLU A 39 -18.13 -9.47 18.82
N ALA A 40 -17.91 -10.03 20.01
CA ALA A 40 -17.91 -9.27 21.26
C ALA A 40 -16.78 -8.22 21.29
N GLN A 41 -15.60 -8.55 20.77
CA GLN A 41 -14.48 -7.61 20.68
C GLN A 41 -14.78 -6.48 19.69
N ILE A 42 -15.36 -6.79 18.52
CA ILE A 42 -15.80 -5.77 17.54
C ILE A 42 -16.85 -4.85 18.14
N ALA A 43 -17.86 -5.39 18.84
CA ALA A 43 -18.88 -4.60 19.51
C ALA A 43 -18.29 -3.68 20.59
N ALA A 44 -17.29 -4.16 21.34
CA ALA A 44 -16.61 -3.38 22.37
C ALA A 44 -15.78 -2.20 21.82
N LEU A 45 -15.37 -2.25 20.56
CA LEU A 45 -14.67 -1.14 19.89
C LEU A 45 -15.60 0.04 19.57
N GLY A 46 -16.93 -0.15 19.62
CA GLY A 46 -17.91 0.91 19.38
C GLY A 46 -17.94 1.42 17.93
N VAL A 47 -17.43 0.64 16.97
CA VAL A 47 -17.40 1.00 15.55
C VAL A 47 -18.55 0.33 14.80
N GLY A 48 -19.32 1.12 14.03
CA GLY A 48 -20.50 0.62 13.31
C GLY A 48 -20.22 0.16 11.87
N ALA A 49 -19.10 0.58 11.29
CA ALA A 49 -18.64 0.20 9.97
C ALA A 49 -17.12 0.38 9.86
N TRP A 50 -16.46 -0.49 9.10
CA TRP A 50 -15.03 -0.45 8.84
C TRP A 50 -14.74 -0.93 7.40
N PRO A 51 -13.63 -0.47 6.78
CA PRO A 51 -13.21 -0.97 5.48
C PRO A 51 -12.70 -2.41 5.60
N ALA A 52 -12.84 -3.20 4.53
CA ALA A 52 -12.30 -4.56 4.50
C ALA A 52 -10.77 -4.56 4.67
N TYR A 53 -10.25 -5.53 5.41
CA TYR A 53 -8.83 -5.68 5.70
C TYR A 53 -7.99 -5.69 4.40
N GLY A 54 -6.85 -4.98 4.42
CA GLY A 54 -5.93 -4.91 3.28
C GLY A 54 -6.37 -4.00 2.14
N THR A 55 -7.61 -3.50 2.11
CA THR A 55 -8.04 -2.53 1.09
C THR A 55 -7.30 -1.20 1.23
N ALA A 56 -7.29 -0.38 0.17
CA ALA A 56 -6.71 0.97 0.22
C ALA A 56 -7.36 1.84 1.31
N ALA A 57 -8.67 1.68 1.51
CA ALA A 57 -9.41 2.38 2.56
C ALA A 57 -8.95 1.95 3.96
N TRP A 58 -8.62 0.68 4.17
CA TRP A 58 -8.04 0.17 5.41
C TRP A 58 -6.60 0.65 5.61
N LEU A 59 -5.77 0.62 4.56
CA LEU A 59 -4.39 1.12 4.59
C LEU A 59 -4.28 2.64 4.83
N SER A 60 -5.37 3.38 4.60
CA SER A 60 -5.43 4.82 4.84
C SER A 60 -5.86 5.18 6.26
N LEU A 61 -6.23 4.20 7.08
CA LEU A 61 -6.54 4.42 8.49
C LEU A 61 -5.26 4.57 9.31
N GLU A 62 -5.34 5.34 10.40
CA GLU A 62 -4.28 5.37 11.40
C GLU A 62 -4.15 3.99 12.08
N PRO A 63 -2.93 3.51 12.39
CA PRO A 63 -2.75 2.19 13.00
C PRO A 63 -3.49 2.01 14.34
N THR A 64 -3.75 3.10 15.07
CA THR A 64 -4.48 3.10 16.34
C THR A 64 -5.99 3.26 16.18
N ASP A 65 -6.49 3.43 14.95
CA ASP A 65 -7.92 3.52 14.68
C ASP A 65 -8.61 2.19 15.01
N PRO A 66 -9.67 2.17 15.85
CA PRO A 66 -10.36 0.93 16.21
C PRO A 66 -10.94 0.18 15.00
N ARG A 67 -11.23 0.88 13.89
CA ARG A 67 -11.67 0.27 12.64
C ARG A 67 -10.61 -0.64 12.01
N CYS A 68 -9.32 -0.37 12.25
CA CYS A 68 -8.23 -1.25 11.83
C CYS A 68 -8.35 -2.62 12.49
N TYR A 69 -8.54 -2.64 13.81
CA TYR A 69 -8.65 -3.88 14.57
C TYR A 69 -9.94 -4.65 14.26
N ALA A 70 -11.06 -3.93 14.08
CA ALA A 70 -12.33 -4.54 13.67
C ALA A 70 -12.22 -5.26 12.31
N ALA A 71 -11.62 -4.61 11.31
CA ALA A 71 -11.38 -5.21 10.00
C ALA A 71 -10.47 -6.45 10.06
N THR A 72 -9.43 -6.41 10.90
CA THR A 72 -8.53 -7.56 11.09
C THR A 72 -9.25 -8.74 11.73
N LEU A 73 -10.09 -8.50 12.75
CA LEU A 73 -10.89 -9.56 13.37
C LEU A 73 -11.89 -10.16 12.39
N GLU A 74 -12.60 -9.34 11.62
CA GLU A 74 -13.52 -9.83 10.59
C GLU A 74 -12.81 -10.70 9.54
N ALA A 75 -11.65 -10.26 9.05
CA ALA A 75 -10.86 -11.03 8.09
C ALA A 75 -10.36 -12.36 8.68
N ALA A 76 -9.96 -12.38 9.96
CA ALA A 76 -9.55 -13.60 10.63
C ALA A 76 -10.72 -14.60 10.82
N GLU A 77 -11.93 -14.13 11.10
CA GLU A 77 -13.11 -15.01 11.17
C GLU A 77 -13.55 -15.51 9.79
N LEU A 78 -13.48 -14.66 8.76
CA LEU A 78 -13.70 -15.09 7.38
C LEU A 78 -12.72 -16.18 6.98
N TRP A 79 -11.43 -16.02 7.31
CA TRP A 79 -10.40 -17.04 7.10
C TRP A 79 -10.81 -18.38 7.73
N ARG A 80 -11.23 -18.39 9.01
CA ARG A 80 -11.59 -19.63 9.71
C ARG A 80 -12.85 -20.30 9.16
N ARG A 81 -13.83 -19.50 8.72
CA ARG A 81 -15.05 -20.04 8.09
C ARG A 81 -14.74 -20.67 6.74
N MET A 82 -13.79 -20.10 6.00
CA MET A 82 -13.36 -20.61 4.69
C MET A 82 -12.44 -21.84 4.83
N ASP A 83 -11.53 -21.87 5.80
CA ASP A 83 -10.69 -23.05 6.09
C ASP A 83 -11.52 -24.26 6.55
N ALA A 84 -12.70 -24.01 7.10
CA ALA A 84 -13.68 -25.04 7.43
C ALA A 84 -14.50 -25.53 6.21
N ASP A 85 -14.35 -24.91 5.03
CA ASP A 85 -15.05 -25.25 3.78
C ASP A 85 -14.10 -25.99 2.81
N PRO A 86 -14.19 -27.32 2.69
CA PRO A 86 -13.23 -28.15 1.95
C PRO A 86 -13.32 -28.00 0.42
N ASP A 87 -14.33 -27.32 -0.11
CA ASP A 87 -14.59 -27.23 -1.55
C ASP A 87 -14.00 -25.97 -2.21
N LEU A 88 -13.40 -25.06 -1.45
CA LEU A 88 -12.80 -23.82 -1.98
C LEU A 88 -11.31 -24.02 -2.35
N SER A 89 -10.91 -23.69 -3.57
CA SER A 89 -9.50 -23.79 -3.98
C SER A 89 -8.63 -22.66 -3.41
N ASP A 90 -7.41 -22.97 -2.95
CA ASP A 90 -6.43 -22.03 -2.39
C ASP A 90 -6.16 -20.80 -3.28
N ALA A 91 -6.23 -20.97 -4.61
CA ALA A 91 -5.93 -19.91 -5.58
C ALA A 91 -7.09 -18.92 -5.75
N GLU A 92 -8.33 -19.42 -5.83
CA GLU A 92 -9.54 -18.59 -5.88
C GLU A 92 -9.74 -17.86 -4.54
N TRP A 93 -9.37 -18.52 -3.44
CA TRP A 93 -9.32 -17.99 -2.09
C TRP A 93 -8.36 -16.79 -1.95
N TYR A 94 -7.11 -16.95 -2.37
CA TYR A 94 -6.09 -15.90 -2.25
C TYR A 94 -6.46 -14.66 -3.07
N ALA A 95 -7.09 -14.86 -4.22
CA ALA A 95 -7.56 -13.78 -5.08
C ALA A 95 -8.76 -13.04 -4.49
N ALA A 96 -9.74 -13.74 -3.90
CA ALA A 96 -10.93 -13.14 -3.32
C ALA A 96 -10.62 -12.28 -2.07
N VAL A 97 -9.72 -12.74 -1.20
CA VAL A 97 -9.42 -12.07 0.07
C VAL A 97 -8.36 -10.98 -0.09
N PHE A 98 -7.31 -11.24 -0.88
CA PHE A 98 -6.13 -10.37 -0.96
C PHE A 98 -5.92 -9.73 -2.34
N GLY A 99 -6.75 -10.03 -3.33
CA GLY A 99 -6.55 -9.58 -4.72
C GLY A 99 -6.45 -8.05 -4.84
N ASP A 100 -7.39 -7.33 -4.22
CA ASP A 100 -7.40 -5.87 -4.23
C ASP A 100 -6.27 -5.26 -3.40
N ALA A 101 -5.98 -5.84 -2.23
CA ALA A 101 -4.87 -5.42 -1.37
C ALA A 101 -3.52 -5.55 -2.10
N ARG A 102 -3.30 -6.68 -2.78
CA ARG A 102 -2.07 -6.96 -3.54
C ARG A 102 -1.93 -6.05 -4.75
N ARG A 103 -3.03 -5.79 -5.46
CA ARG A 103 -3.06 -4.86 -6.59
C ARG A 103 -2.67 -3.45 -6.14
N VAL A 104 -3.24 -2.95 -5.05
CA VAL A 104 -2.91 -1.62 -4.51
C VAL A 104 -1.47 -1.56 -3.98
N ALA A 105 -1.03 -2.56 -3.22
CA ALA A 105 0.33 -2.64 -2.71
C ALA A 105 1.38 -2.68 -3.84
N SER A 106 1.11 -3.42 -4.92
CA SER A 106 1.99 -3.46 -6.09
C SER A 106 2.06 -2.12 -6.83
N GLN A 107 0.93 -1.41 -6.95
CA GLN A 107 0.89 -0.06 -7.53
C GLN A 107 1.67 0.94 -6.67
N LEU A 108 1.53 0.88 -5.35
CA LEU A 108 2.26 1.74 -4.42
C LEU A 108 3.77 1.44 -4.46
N ALA A 109 4.16 0.17 -4.45
CA ALA A 109 5.54 -0.25 -4.57
C ALA A 109 6.17 0.20 -5.90
N ALA A 110 5.43 0.11 -7.01
CA ALA A 110 5.86 0.60 -8.31
C ALA A 110 6.05 2.13 -8.32
N ALA A 111 5.13 2.88 -7.70
CA ALA A 111 5.24 4.33 -7.56
C ALA A 111 6.46 4.73 -6.70
N THR A 112 6.66 4.07 -5.56
CA THR A 112 7.81 4.31 -4.66
C THR A 112 9.13 3.98 -5.36
N ASN A 113 9.21 2.86 -6.08
CA ASN A 113 10.39 2.50 -6.86
C ASN A 113 10.68 3.50 -7.99
N ARG A 114 9.63 4.05 -8.63
CA ARG A 114 9.80 5.11 -9.64
C ARG A 114 10.38 6.39 -9.03
N ILE A 115 9.87 6.82 -7.87
CA ILE A 115 10.38 8.00 -7.15
C ILE A 115 11.85 7.79 -6.77
N ARG A 116 12.18 6.61 -6.22
CA ARG A 116 13.56 6.25 -5.86
C ARG A 116 14.50 6.32 -7.07
N ARG A 117 14.12 5.69 -8.20
CA ARG A 117 14.91 5.76 -9.45
C ARG A 117 15.08 7.18 -9.96
N MET A 118 14.04 8.01 -9.89
CA MET A 118 14.14 9.41 -10.30
C MET A 118 15.11 10.20 -9.41
N ARG A 119 15.11 9.92 -8.10
CA ARG A 119 16.07 10.52 -7.16
C ARG A 119 17.50 10.10 -7.49
N GLU A 120 17.73 8.81 -7.72
CA GLU A 120 19.03 8.26 -8.11
C GLU A 120 19.54 8.89 -9.42
N ILE A 121 18.68 9.05 -10.44
CA ILE A 121 19.03 9.74 -11.70
C ILE A 121 19.37 11.22 -11.45
N HIS A 122 18.63 11.90 -10.57
CA HIS A 122 18.88 13.30 -10.25
C HIS A 122 20.21 13.46 -9.51
N GLU A 123 20.48 12.59 -8.54
CA GLU A 123 21.74 12.53 -7.79
C GLU A 123 22.92 12.25 -8.74
N GLU A 124 22.77 11.32 -9.69
CA GLU A 124 23.80 11.06 -10.71
C GLU A 124 24.03 12.25 -11.65
N ARG A 125 22.98 12.96 -12.06
CA ARG A 125 23.10 14.16 -12.91
C ARG A 125 23.68 15.35 -12.17
N ALA A 126 23.44 15.44 -10.86
CA ALA A 126 23.99 16.49 -10.01
C ALA A 126 25.50 16.29 -9.74
N LYS A 127 26.04 15.09 -9.97
CA LYS A 127 27.49 14.87 -9.87
C LYS A 127 28.20 15.71 -10.94
N PRO A 128 29.17 16.57 -10.55
CA PRO A 128 29.93 17.35 -11.51
C PRO A 128 30.64 16.40 -12.48
N ARG A 129 30.36 16.57 -13.77
CA ARG A 129 31.06 15.83 -14.81
C ARG A 129 32.46 16.41 -14.97
N PRO A 130 33.49 15.58 -15.22
CA PRO A 130 34.82 16.09 -15.51
C PRO A 130 34.75 17.04 -16.72
N ALA A 131 35.54 18.11 -16.65
CA ALA A 131 35.62 19.09 -17.73
C ALA A 131 35.99 18.37 -19.03
N ARG A 132 35.18 18.58 -20.07
CA ARG A 132 35.40 17.95 -21.37
C ARG A 132 36.31 18.84 -22.19
N GLN A 133 37.39 18.29 -22.70
CA GLN A 133 38.28 19.01 -23.60
C GLN A 133 37.51 19.39 -24.87
N LEU A 134 37.39 20.68 -25.12
CA LEU A 134 36.76 21.21 -26.32
C LEU A 134 37.77 21.18 -27.46
N LYS A 135 37.32 20.72 -28.63
CA LYS A 135 38.09 20.72 -29.87
C LYS A 135 37.30 21.43 -30.95
N ALA A 136 37.88 22.45 -31.55
CA ALA A 136 37.26 23.15 -32.66
C ALA A 136 37.41 22.34 -33.96
N THR A 137 36.28 21.94 -34.52
CA THR A 137 36.20 21.28 -35.83
C THR A 137 36.63 22.25 -36.94
N PRO A 138 37.38 21.79 -37.96
CA PRO A 138 37.74 22.66 -39.08
C PRO A 138 36.48 23.21 -39.79
N GLY A 139 36.52 24.48 -40.18
CA GLY A 139 35.41 25.18 -40.84
C GLY A 139 34.34 25.75 -39.89
N TRP A 140 34.44 25.52 -38.58
CA TRP A 140 33.57 26.15 -37.59
C TRP A 140 34.06 27.55 -37.20
N PRO A 141 33.14 28.48 -36.86
CA PRO A 141 33.52 29.78 -36.32
C PRO A 141 34.17 29.63 -34.92
N PRO A 142 34.96 30.63 -34.47
CA PRO A 142 35.61 30.60 -33.16
C PRO A 142 34.60 30.34 -32.01
N ILE A 143 34.91 29.38 -31.14
CA ILE A 143 34.02 28.94 -30.06
C ILE A 143 34.41 29.66 -28.76
N ALA A 144 33.50 30.42 -28.16
CA ALA A 144 33.76 31.10 -26.89
C ALA A 144 34.02 30.08 -25.76
N ILE A 145 35.09 30.28 -24.97
CA ILE A 145 35.44 29.39 -23.87
C ILE A 145 34.60 29.76 -22.62
N PRO A 146 33.76 28.86 -22.10
CA PRO A 146 32.96 29.15 -20.92
C PRO A 146 33.81 29.53 -19.70
N GLY A 147 33.44 30.60 -19.00
CA GLY A 147 34.17 31.11 -17.84
C GLY A 147 35.40 31.97 -18.15
N GLN A 148 35.72 32.20 -19.44
CA GLN A 148 36.83 33.04 -19.87
C GLN A 148 36.39 34.07 -20.91
N PRO A 149 35.75 35.18 -20.49
CA PRO A 149 35.26 36.21 -21.40
C PRO A 149 36.36 36.73 -22.32
N GLY A 150 36.06 36.85 -23.62
CA GLY A 150 37.01 37.34 -24.63
C GLY A 150 37.97 36.28 -25.19
N ARG A 151 37.98 35.05 -24.65
CA ARG A 151 38.77 33.94 -25.20
C ARG A 151 37.92 33.04 -26.10
N TYR A 152 38.50 32.69 -27.25
CA TYR A 152 37.87 31.83 -28.25
C TYR A 152 38.81 30.68 -28.64
N LEU A 153 38.23 29.51 -28.85
CA LEU A 153 38.90 28.33 -29.39
C LEU A 153 38.71 28.32 -30.91
N VAL A 154 39.82 28.24 -31.64
CA VAL A 154 39.83 28.11 -33.11
C VAL A 154 40.41 26.76 -33.52
N HIS A 155 40.18 26.37 -34.78
CA HIS A 155 40.66 25.08 -35.29
C HIS A 155 42.17 24.90 -35.05
N GLY A 156 42.56 23.71 -34.59
CA GLY A 156 43.93 23.38 -34.22
C GLY A 156 44.31 23.72 -32.77
N GLN A 157 43.41 24.34 -32.00
CA GLN A 157 43.59 24.56 -30.56
C GLN A 157 42.69 23.63 -29.75
N GLU A 158 43.20 23.19 -28.60
CA GLU A 158 42.49 22.37 -27.62
C GLU A 158 42.66 22.99 -26.23
N THR A 159 41.59 23.02 -25.42
CA THR A 159 41.68 23.50 -24.02
C THR A 159 42.30 22.43 -23.14
N THR A 160 43.47 22.67 -22.56
CA THR A 160 44.07 21.80 -21.54
C THR A 160 43.20 21.82 -20.26
N ALA A 161 42.95 20.63 -19.68
CA ALA A 161 42.15 20.46 -18.46
C ALA A 161 42.93 20.85 -17.20
#